data_AF-A0AAE4VG38-F1
#
_entry.id   AF-A0AAE4VG38-F1
#
_cell.length_a   1.000
_cell.length_b   1.000
_cell.length_c   1.000
_cell.angle_alpha   90.00
_cell.angle_beta   90.00
_cell.angle_gamma   90.00
#
_symmetry.space_group_name_H-M   'P 1'
#
loop_
_entity.id
_entity.type
_entity.pdbx_description
1 polymer ?
#
loop_
_entity_poly.entity_id
_entity_poly.type
_entity_poly.pdbx_seq_one_letter_code
_entity_poly.pdbx_strand_id
1 'polypeptide(L)'
;MADREAAGPQVLMLSWLTDLSRSVTAALERREIAVKHAHPPGSGTAFRTPRRRGGSAVPPLSAVEIDSIESVIAVFDEHSVRSRFGGRQTCRWRRALRAYANEAGDLVTSTALTVGARRVLLICDARRLASGRRASATRWTHDLARRISYECLVNGLAGHSAGYAVIDTDDEVHEVAEAVVAWHDGYSNGQDPRWPLHPIAGGHGVTPSSSVPHRSPRS
;
A
#
# COMPACT_ATOMS: atom_id res chain seq x y z
N MET A 1 -5.37 26.52 29.43
CA MET A 1 -5.83 25.39 28.62
C MET A 1 -5.46 25.71 27.19
N ALA A 2 -4.27 25.28 26.79
CA ALA A 2 -3.68 25.64 25.51
C ALA A 2 -4.25 24.79 24.38
N ASP A 3 -4.29 25.38 23.19
CA ASP A 3 -4.76 24.84 21.92
C ASP A 3 -4.46 23.35 21.75
N ARG A 4 -5.51 22.52 21.76
CA ARG A 4 -5.55 21.33 20.90
C ARG A 4 -5.80 21.84 19.49
N GLU A 5 -4.77 22.45 18.90
CA GLU A 5 -4.68 22.60 17.46
C GLU A 5 -4.94 21.20 16.89
N ALA A 6 -6.01 21.05 16.12
CA ALA A 6 -6.53 19.75 15.73
C ALA A 6 -5.47 19.03 14.89
N ALA A 7 -4.67 18.18 15.54
CA ALA A 7 -3.66 17.38 14.89
C ALA A 7 -4.34 16.61 13.75
N GLY A 8 -3.95 16.92 12.53
CA GLY A 8 -4.54 16.30 11.34
C GLY A 8 -4.30 14.79 11.33
N PRO A 9 -4.99 14.05 10.45
CA PRO A 9 -4.86 12.61 10.36
C PRO A 9 -3.41 12.21 10.03
N GLN A 10 -2.86 11.29 10.81
CA GLN A 10 -1.51 10.76 10.60
C GLN A 10 -1.50 9.58 9.61
N VAL A 11 -2.64 8.91 9.46
CA VAL A 11 -2.81 7.75 8.58
C VAL A 11 -3.95 8.00 7.60
N LEU A 12 -3.68 7.79 6.32
CA LEU A 12 -4.70 7.70 5.28
C LEU A 12 -4.94 6.23 4.92
N MET A 13 -6.15 5.73 5.19
CA MET A 13 -6.54 4.35 4.91
C MET A 13 -7.45 4.28 3.67
N LEU A 14 -6.96 3.64 2.62
CA LEU A 14 -7.68 3.32 1.39
C LEU A 14 -8.35 1.95 1.56
N SER A 15 -9.58 1.93 2.07
CA SER A 15 -10.30 0.69 2.40
C SER A 15 -11.81 0.83 2.28
N TRP A 16 -12.51 -0.30 2.12
CA TRP A 16 -13.90 -0.38 2.56
C TRP A 16 -13.94 -0.49 4.10
N LEU A 17 -15.07 -0.15 4.71
CA LEU A 17 -15.27 -0.28 6.17
C LEU A 17 -15.63 -1.73 6.54
N THR A 18 -14.63 -2.61 6.54
CA THR A 18 -14.75 -4.03 6.92
C THR A 18 -14.33 -4.27 8.37
N ASP A 19 -14.47 -5.51 8.84
CA ASP A 19 -13.94 -5.96 10.14
C ASP A 19 -12.43 -5.71 10.26
N LEU A 20 -11.67 -6.01 9.21
CA LEU A 20 -10.24 -5.76 9.16
C LEU A 20 -9.91 -4.27 9.26
N SER A 21 -10.50 -3.42 8.42
CA SER A 21 -10.21 -1.99 8.46
C SER A 21 -10.60 -1.38 9.81
N ARG A 22 -11.72 -1.82 10.40
CA ARG A 22 -12.15 -1.39 11.73
C ARG A 22 -11.18 -1.83 12.82
N SER A 23 -10.66 -3.05 12.74
CA SER A 23 -9.68 -3.56 13.70
C SER A 23 -8.38 -2.77 13.65
N VAL A 24 -7.88 -2.49 12.44
CA VAL A 24 -6.68 -1.65 12.23
C VAL A 24 -6.94 -0.22 12.73
N THR A 25 -8.06 0.40 12.38
CA THR A 25 -8.43 1.73 12.87
C THR A 25 -8.50 1.77 14.40
N ALA A 26 -9.16 0.79 15.03
CA ALA A 26 -9.26 0.72 16.48
C ALA A 26 -7.90 0.51 17.17
N ALA A 27 -6.94 -0.16 16.52
CA ALA A 27 -5.59 -0.28 17.04
C ALA A 27 -4.82 1.04 16.98
N LEU A 28 -4.93 1.77 15.87
CA LEU A 28 -4.33 3.09 15.69
C LEU A 28 -4.94 4.13 16.67
N GLU A 29 -6.26 4.15 16.79
CA GLU A 29 -6.97 5.07 17.69
C GLU A 29 -6.65 4.83 19.16
N ARG A 30 -6.42 3.57 19.58
CA ARG A 30 -5.96 3.24 20.94
C ARG A 30 -4.60 3.85 21.28
N ARG A 31 -3.82 4.23 20.27
CA ARG A 31 -2.53 4.91 20.40
C ARG A 31 -2.59 6.38 20.02
N GLU A 32 -3.80 6.94 19.93
CA GLU A 32 -4.05 8.34 19.58
C GLU A 32 -3.56 8.71 18.16
N ILE A 33 -3.42 7.71 17.28
CA ILE A 33 -3.06 7.91 15.88
C ILE A 33 -4.34 8.15 15.08
N ALA A 34 -4.54 9.37 14.60
CA ALA A 34 -5.73 9.76 13.85
C ALA A 34 -5.74 9.15 12.43
N VAL A 35 -6.85 8.52 12.06
CA VAL A 35 -7.03 7.85 10.76
C VAL A 35 -8.09 8.55 9.92
N LYS A 36 -7.76 8.88 8.67
CA LYS A 36 -8.73 9.31 7.66
C LYS A 36 -9.00 8.17 6.68
N HIS A 37 -10.27 7.86 6.46
CA HIS A 37 -10.68 6.86 5.48
C HIS A 37 -10.94 7.48 4.11
N ALA A 38 -10.56 6.76 3.06
CA ALA A 38 -10.96 7.05 1.70
C ALA A 38 -11.24 5.76 0.92
N HIS A 39 -11.92 5.90 -0.22
CA HIS A 39 -12.35 4.75 -1.01
C HIS A 39 -11.16 3.91 -1.50
N PRO A 40 -11.30 2.57 -1.52
CA PRO A 40 -10.22 1.68 -1.92
C PRO A 40 -10.01 1.66 -3.44
N PRO A 41 -8.88 1.09 -3.90
CA PRO A 41 -8.61 0.91 -5.32
C PRO A 41 -9.65 0.02 -6.00
N GLY A 42 -10.09 0.40 -7.20
CA GLY A 42 -11.09 -0.37 -7.97
C GLY A 42 -12.55 -0.11 -7.60
N SER A 43 -12.83 0.93 -6.80
CA SER A 43 -14.20 1.42 -6.53
C SER A 43 -14.81 2.17 -7.72
N GLY A 44 -14.01 2.45 -8.76
CA GLY A 44 -14.45 3.05 -10.00
C GLY A 44 -15.39 2.15 -10.78
N THR A 45 -16.68 2.45 -10.73
CA THR A 45 -17.59 2.31 -11.87
C THR A 45 -17.02 3.08 -13.07
N ALA A 46 -16.04 2.51 -13.76
CA ALA A 46 -15.56 2.97 -15.06
C ALA A 46 -15.90 1.93 -16.13
N PHE A 47 -17.12 1.39 -16.09
CA PHE A 47 -17.75 0.90 -17.31
C PHE A 47 -18.15 2.15 -18.12
N ARG A 48 -17.31 2.49 -19.11
CA ARG A 48 -17.50 3.56 -20.13
C ARG A 48 -17.18 4.99 -19.68
N THR A 49 -15.91 5.36 -19.71
CA THR A 49 -15.52 6.71 -20.17
C THR A 49 -14.18 6.65 -20.90
N PRO A 50 -13.99 7.39 -21.99
CA PRO A 50 -12.70 7.50 -22.64
C PRO A 50 -11.70 8.11 -21.65
N ARG A 51 -10.56 7.46 -21.55
CA ARG A 51 -9.40 7.79 -20.72
C ARG A 51 -9.10 9.30 -20.72
N ARG A 52 -9.65 10.05 -19.77
CA ARG A 52 -9.15 11.40 -19.44
C ARG A 52 -7.85 11.22 -18.67
N ARG A 53 -6.74 11.40 -19.39
CA ARG A 53 -5.41 11.65 -18.85
C ARG A 53 -5.52 12.90 -17.96
N GLY A 54 -5.42 12.75 -16.64
CA GLY A 54 -5.27 13.89 -15.71
C GLY A 54 -6.27 14.03 -14.54
N GLY A 55 -7.20 13.08 -14.32
CA GLY A 55 -8.00 13.06 -13.10
C GLY A 55 -7.36 12.18 -12.04
N SER A 56 -6.55 12.76 -11.15
CA SER A 56 -6.03 12.04 -9.98
C SER A 56 -7.21 11.60 -9.10
N ALA A 57 -7.40 10.29 -8.93
CA ALA A 57 -8.42 9.72 -8.04
C ALA A 57 -8.01 9.84 -6.55
N VAL A 58 -7.22 10.87 -6.23
CA VAL A 58 -6.75 11.15 -4.87
C VAL A 58 -7.93 11.75 -4.10
N PRO A 59 -8.15 11.33 -2.84
CA PRO A 59 -9.23 11.86 -2.03
C PRO A 59 -9.13 13.39 -1.90
N PRO A 60 -10.25 14.12 -1.82
CA PRO A 60 -10.19 15.54 -1.49
C PRO A 60 -9.65 15.70 -0.07
N LEU A 61 -8.43 16.22 0.04
CA LEU A 61 -7.74 16.52 1.29
C LEU A 61 -7.48 18.03 1.37
N SER A 62 -7.64 18.60 2.56
CA SER A 62 -7.17 19.95 2.85
C SER A 62 -5.63 19.98 2.98
N ALA A 63 -5.01 21.15 2.83
CA ALA A 63 -3.56 21.29 2.98
C ALA A 63 -3.06 20.81 4.35
N VAL A 64 -3.80 21.12 5.42
CA VAL A 64 -3.47 20.68 6.79
C VAL A 64 -3.50 19.16 6.92
N GLU A 65 -4.45 18.49 6.25
CA GLU A 65 -4.50 17.03 6.24
C GLU A 65 -3.37 16.43 5.41
N ILE A 66 -3.03 17.04 4.28
CA ILE A 66 -1.90 16.61 3.44
C ILE A 66 -0.59 16.63 4.24
N ASP A 67 -0.33 17.72 4.97
CA ASP A 67 0.92 17.91 5.71
C ASP A 67 1.02 17.04 6.98
N SER A 68 -0.09 16.47 7.46
CA SER A 68 -0.13 15.63 8.66
C SER A 68 -0.04 14.13 8.39
N ILE A 69 -0.37 13.68 7.17
CA ILE A 69 -0.39 12.25 6.84
C ILE A 69 1.04 11.74 6.68
N GLU A 70 1.47 10.88 7.60
CA GLU A 70 2.76 10.21 7.50
C GLU A 70 2.70 8.86 6.76
N SER A 71 1.55 8.19 6.82
CA SER A 71 1.42 6.81 6.37
C SER A 71 0.17 6.58 5.52
N VAL A 72 0.32 5.83 4.44
CA VAL A 72 -0.78 5.37 3.58
C VAL A 72 -0.95 3.87 3.75
N ILE A 73 -2.16 3.43 4.08
CA ILE A 73 -2.50 2.00 4.20
C ILE A 73 -3.54 1.67 3.14
N ALA A 74 -3.27 0.71 2.27
CA ALA A 74 -4.24 0.21 1.31
C ALA A 74 -4.70 -1.19 1.71
N VAL A 75 -6.01 -1.37 1.91
CA VAL A 75 -6.61 -2.65 2.31
C VAL A 75 -7.35 -3.26 1.13
N PHE A 76 -6.91 -4.44 0.71
CA PHE A 76 -7.62 -5.32 -0.22
C PHE A 76 -8.46 -6.28 0.61
N ASP A 77 -9.73 -5.94 0.81
CA ASP A 77 -10.65 -6.68 1.65
C ASP A 77 -11.00 -8.08 1.12
N GLU A 78 -11.57 -8.89 2.00
CA GLU A 78 -11.95 -10.28 1.72
C GLU A 78 -12.79 -10.41 0.44
N HIS A 79 -13.77 -9.52 0.22
CA HIS A 79 -14.65 -9.60 -0.93
C HIS A 79 -13.91 -9.25 -2.23
N SER A 80 -13.11 -8.19 -2.21
CA SER A 80 -12.25 -7.80 -3.33
C SER A 80 -11.26 -8.89 -3.71
N VAL A 81 -10.62 -9.51 -2.71
CA VAL A 81 -9.65 -10.60 -2.90
C VAL A 81 -10.35 -11.86 -3.39
N ARG A 82 -11.46 -12.27 -2.77
CA ARG A 82 -12.20 -13.47 -3.16
C ARG A 82 -12.73 -13.39 -4.59
N SER A 83 -13.32 -12.25 -4.98
CA SER A 83 -13.83 -12.04 -6.34
C SER A 83 -12.73 -12.15 -7.40
N ARG A 84 -11.51 -11.75 -7.06
CA ARG A 84 -10.35 -11.74 -7.98
C ARG A 84 -9.60 -13.06 -8.00
N PHE A 85 -9.39 -13.70 -6.86
CA PHE A 85 -8.50 -14.87 -6.75
C PHE A 85 -9.26 -16.21 -6.65
N GLY A 86 -10.55 -16.19 -6.32
CA GLY A 86 -11.38 -17.40 -6.16
C GLY A 86 -11.83 -18.08 -7.45
N GLY A 87 -11.75 -17.39 -8.59
CA GLY A 87 -12.20 -17.90 -9.89
C GLY A 87 -11.20 -18.80 -10.65
N ARG A 88 -11.58 -19.24 -11.86
CA ARG A 88 -10.69 -20.01 -12.75
C ARG A 88 -9.53 -19.14 -13.27
N GLN A 89 -8.30 -19.68 -13.24
CA GLN A 89 -7.09 -19.00 -13.72
C GLN A 89 -6.99 -19.05 -15.25
N THR A 90 -7.72 -18.17 -15.91
CA THR A 90 -7.71 -18.03 -17.38
C THR A 90 -6.77 -16.90 -17.83
N CYS A 91 -6.49 -16.80 -19.13
CA CYS A 91 -5.81 -15.63 -19.69
C CYS A 91 -6.57 -14.31 -19.40
N ARG A 92 -7.91 -14.35 -19.43
CA ARG A 92 -8.76 -13.20 -19.07
C ARG A 92 -8.55 -12.80 -17.61
N TRP A 93 -8.52 -13.77 -16.70
CA TRP A 93 -8.23 -13.54 -15.29
C TRP A 93 -6.87 -12.88 -15.07
N ARG A 94 -5.80 -13.37 -15.71
CA ARG A 94 -4.46 -12.76 -15.61
C ARG A 94 -4.45 -11.31 -16.09
N ARG A 95 -5.12 -11.01 -17.21
CA ARG A 95 -5.25 -9.63 -17.72
C ARG A 95 -6.02 -8.73 -16.77
N ALA A 96 -7.12 -9.22 -16.20
CA ALA A 96 -7.92 -8.48 -15.23
C ALA A 96 -7.11 -8.17 -13.95
N LEU A 97 -6.36 -9.15 -13.42
CA LEU A 97 -5.47 -8.92 -12.27
C LEU A 97 -4.36 -7.92 -12.57
N ARG A 98 -3.78 -7.95 -13.78
CA ARG A 98 -2.77 -6.96 -14.18
C ARG A 98 -3.35 -5.56 -14.30
N ALA A 99 -4.55 -5.43 -14.88
CA ALA A 99 -5.25 -4.15 -14.96
C ALA A 99 -5.55 -3.61 -13.55
N TYR A 100 -5.99 -4.48 -12.64
CA TYR A 100 -6.23 -4.11 -11.26
C TYR A 100 -4.95 -3.71 -10.51
N ALA A 101 -3.85 -4.44 -10.72
CA ALA A 101 -2.55 -4.08 -10.16
C ALA A 101 -2.07 -2.71 -10.66
N ASN A 102 -2.33 -2.37 -11.94
CA ASN A 102 -2.02 -1.06 -12.48
C ASN A 102 -2.86 0.03 -11.80
N GLU A 103 -4.17 -0.16 -11.72
CA GLU A 103 -5.07 0.81 -11.09
C GLU A 103 -4.74 1.03 -9.61
N ALA A 104 -4.51 -0.05 -8.86
CA ALA A 104 -4.13 0.02 -7.45
C ALA A 104 -2.74 0.64 -7.27
N GLY A 105 -1.78 0.29 -8.10
CA GLY A 105 -0.45 0.91 -8.11
C GLY A 105 -0.55 2.42 -8.35
N ASP A 106 -1.21 2.82 -9.44
CA ASP A 106 -1.35 4.22 -9.82
C ASP A 106 -2.05 5.04 -8.71
N LEU A 107 -3.13 4.50 -8.10
CA LEU A 107 -3.83 5.17 -7.01
C LEU A 107 -2.97 5.30 -5.75
N VAL A 108 -2.36 4.21 -5.28
CA VAL A 108 -1.59 4.21 -4.03
C VAL A 108 -0.33 5.06 -4.18
N THR A 109 0.39 4.92 -5.30
CA THR A 109 1.55 5.75 -5.63
C THR A 109 1.17 7.23 -5.70
N SER A 110 0.12 7.59 -6.45
CA SER A 110 -0.32 8.99 -6.57
C SER A 110 -0.75 9.58 -5.22
N THR A 111 -1.44 8.79 -4.41
CA THR A 111 -1.85 9.19 -3.06
C THR A 111 -0.64 9.42 -2.17
N ALA A 112 0.30 8.48 -2.14
CA ALA A 112 1.53 8.59 -1.36
C ALA A 112 2.35 9.83 -1.76
N LEU A 113 2.47 10.10 -3.05
CA LEU A 113 3.15 11.30 -3.55
C LEU A 113 2.41 12.59 -3.18
N THR A 114 1.08 12.59 -3.24
CA THR A 114 0.28 13.78 -2.93
C THR A 114 0.39 14.17 -1.47
N VAL A 115 0.43 13.19 -0.56
CA VAL A 115 0.52 13.42 0.88
C VAL A 115 1.94 13.39 1.42
N GLY A 116 2.96 13.22 0.56
CA GLY A 116 4.35 13.10 1.00
C GLY A 116 4.60 11.92 1.95
N ALA A 117 3.86 10.82 1.80
CA ALA A 117 3.83 9.72 2.77
C ALA A 117 5.24 9.12 3.00
N ARG A 118 5.65 9.03 4.25
CA ARG A 118 6.92 8.38 4.64
C ARG A 118 6.81 6.86 4.57
N ARG A 119 5.60 6.31 4.69
CA ARG A 119 5.37 4.86 4.76
C ARG A 119 4.13 4.43 3.97
N VAL A 120 4.21 3.32 3.23
CA VAL A 120 3.07 2.68 2.54
C VAL A 120 2.96 1.23 2.97
N LEU A 121 1.77 0.80 3.37
CA LEU A 121 1.48 -0.59 3.70
C LEU A 121 0.33 -1.11 2.84
N LEU A 122 0.51 -2.30 2.26
CA LEU A 122 -0.55 -3.05 1.60
C LEU A 122 -1.03 -4.19 2.50
N ILE A 123 -2.32 -4.27 2.81
CA ILE A 123 -2.89 -5.39 3.57
C ILE A 123 -3.83 -6.16 2.65
N CYS A 124 -3.60 -7.46 2.51
CA CYS A 124 -4.40 -8.36 1.68
C CYS A 124 -5.15 -9.36 2.54
N ASP A 125 -6.48 -9.31 2.52
CA ASP A 125 -7.33 -10.23 3.27
C ASP A 125 -7.63 -11.50 2.45
N ALA A 126 -6.86 -12.55 2.70
CA ALA A 126 -6.90 -13.82 1.99
C ALA A 126 -7.63 -14.94 2.77
N ARG A 127 -8.30 -14.61 3.88
CA ARG A 127 -8.91 -15.57 4.82
C ARG A 127 -9.84 -16.58 4.17
N ARG A 128 -10.61 -16.15 3.15
CA ARG A 128 -11.57 -17.02 2.42
C ARG A 128 -11.04 -17.60 1.11
N LEU A 129 -9.74 -17.53 0.87
CA LEU A 129 -9.13 -18.21 -0.28
C LEU A 129 -8.72 -19.64 0.07
N ALA A 130 -8.79 -20.54 -0.90
CA ALA A 130 -8.13 -21.84 -0.78
C ALA A 130 -6.60 -21.68 -0.73
N SER A 131 -5.87 -22.59 -0.08
CA SER A 131 -4.42 -22.50 0.14
C SER A 131 -3.60 -22.17 -1.12
N GLY A 132 -3.85 -22.87 -2.24
CA GLY A 132 -3.17 -22.58 -3.51
C GLY A 132 -3.47 -21.19 -4.10
N ARG A 133 -4.60 -20.58 -3.71
CA ARG A 133 -4.97 -19.21 -4.11
C ARG A 133 -4.37 -18.15 -3.20
N ARG A 134 -4.16 -18.47 -1.91
CA ARG A 134 -3.41 -17.59 -0.98
C ARG A 134 -2.03 -17.29 -1.52
N ALA A 135 -1.26 -18.30 -1.94
CA ALA A 135 0.06 -18.09 -2.55
C ALA A 135 0.04 -17.14 -3.77
N SER A 136 -1.03 -17.17 -4.57
CA SER A 136 -1.20 -16.24 -5.70
C SER A 136 -1.50 -14.81 -5.22
N ALA A 137 -2.33 -14.66 -4.20
CA ALA A 137 -2.62 -13.37 -3.58
C ALA A 137 -1.37 -12.79 -2.91
N THR A 138 -0.62 -13.60 -2.15
CA THR A 138 0.65 -13.21 -1.52
C THR A 138 1.65 -12.69 -2.53
N ARG A 139 1.89 -13.46 -3.62
CA ARG A 139 2.80 -13.02 -4.67
C ARG A 139 2.33 -11.74 -5.33
N TRP A 140 1.04 -11.61 -5.60
CA TRP A 140 0.47 -10.40 -6.21
C TRP A 140 0.66 -9.18 -5.30
N THR A 141 0.41 -9.31 -4.00
CA THR A 141 0.56 -8.22 -3.02
C THR A 141 2.02 -7.81 -2.88
N HIS A 142 2.93 -8.79 -2.79
CA HIS A 142 4.38 -8.53 -2.77
C HIS A 142 4.84 -7.77 -4.03
N ASP A 143 4.47 -8.25 -5.22
CA ASP A 143 4.87 -7.64 -6.49
C ASP A 143 4.31 -6.21 -6.63
N LEU A 144 3.09 -5.98 -6.12
CA LEU A 144 2.48 -4.64 -6.08
C LEU A 144 3.19 -3.71 -5.11
N ALA A 145 3.50 -4.15 -3.89
CA ALA A 145 4.24 -3.35 -2.90
C ALA A 145 5.63 -2.97 -3.42
N ARG A 146 6.33 -3.91 -4.06
CA ARG A 146 7.62 -3.66 -4.71
C ARG A 146 7.52 -2.63 -5.82
N ARG A 147 6.47 -2.71 -6.64
CA ARG A 147 6.24 -1.74 -7.71
C ARG A 147 5.95 -0.35 -7.16
N ILE A 148 5.09 -0.23 -6.15
CA ILE A 148 4.77 1.06 -5.52
C ILE A 148 6.02 1.66 -4.88
N SER A 149 6.81 0.85 -4.16
CA SER A 149 8.09 1.29 -3.59
C SER A 149 9.02 1.89 -4.67
N TYR A 150 9.17 1.18 -5.79
CA TYR A 150 9.95 1.67 -6.92
C TYR A 150 9.37 2.96 -7.51
N GLU A 151 8.06 3.02 -7.75
CA GLU A 151 7.41 4.19 -8.33
C GLU A 151 7.49 5.42 -7.41
N CYS A 152 7.30 5.27 -6.10
CA CYS A 152 7.49 6.35 -5.12
C CYS A 152 8.94 6.88 -5.16
N LEU A 153 9.92 5.98 -5.17
CA LEU A 153 11.35 6.34 -5.21
C LEU A 153 11.69 7.15 -6.47
N VAL A 154 11.32 6.67 -7.66
CA VAL A 154 11.65 7.36 -8.92
C VAL A 154 10.90 8.67 -9.12
N ASN A 155 9.76 8.86 -8.45
CA ASN A 155 8.99 10.10 -8.47
C ASN A 155 9.35 11.07 -7.32
N GLY A 156 10.47 10.84 -6.61
CA GLY A 156 11.05 11.81 -5.69
C GLY A 156 10.70 11.60 -4.22
N LEU A 157 9.97 10.54 -3.86
CA LEU A 157 9.68 10.20 -2.46
C LEU A 157 10.82 9.37 -1.87
N ALA A 158 11.99 9.98 -1.76
CA ALA A 158 13.19 9.34 -1.23
C ALA A 158 13.03 9.03 0.27
N GLY A 159 13.61 7.91 0.73
CA GLY A 159 13.52 7.48 2.14
C GLY A 159 12.16 6.91 2.55
N HIS A 160 11.24 6.74 1.60
CA HIS A 160 9.97 6.06 1.81
C HIS A 160 10.15 4.56 2.13
N SER A 161 9.38 4.04 3.10
CA SER A 161 9.33 2.62 3.42
C SER A 161 8.03 1.98 2.94
N ALA A 162 8.12 0.92 2.15
CA ALA A 162 6.95 0.15 1.71
C ALA A 162 6.95 -1.24 2.36
N GLY A 163 5.77 -1.74 2.71
CA GLY A 163 5.60 -3.09 3.22
C GLY A 163 4.29 -3.72 2.77
N TYR A 164 4.11 -4.99 3.09
CA TYR A 164 2.84 -5.68 2.90
C TYR A 164 2.53 -6.71 3.97
N ALA A 165 1.26 -7.05 4.11
CA ALA A 165 0.74 -8.12 4.95
C ALA A 165 -0.30 -8.92 4.16
N VAL A 166 -0.38 -10.22 4.44
CA VAL A 166 -1.41 -11.11 3.89
C VAL A 166 -2.00 -11.88 5.05
N ILE A 167 -3.31 -11.77 5.22
CA ILE A 167 -4.06 -12.37 6.32
C ILE A 167 -4.70 -13.65 5.82
N ASP A 168 -4.31 -14.77 6.42
CA ASP A 168 -4.74 -16.11 6.04
C ASP A 168 -5.83 -16.66 6.97
N THR A 169 -5.89 -16.18 8.22
CA THR A 169 -6.86 -16.64 9.23
C THR A 169 -7.54 -15.49 9.98
N ASP A 170 -8.69 -15.77 10.61
CA ASP A 170 -9.43 -14.78 11.39
C ASP A 170 -8.63 -14.31 12.62
N ASP A 171 -7.82 -15.19 13.21
CA ASP A 171 -6.99 -14.89 14.39
C ASP A 171 -5.88 -13.85 14.08
N GLU A 172 -5.38 -13.85 12.84
CA GLU A 172 -4.32 -12.94 12.38
C GLU A 172 -4.79 -11.49 12.24
N VAL A 173 -6.10 -11.22 12.19
CA VAL A 173 -6.62 -9.85 12.04
C VAL A 173 -6.17 -8.97 13.21
N HIS A 174 -6.21 -9.49 14.43
CA HIS A 174 -5.77 -8.74 15.60
C HIS A 174 -4.25 -8.54 15.61
N GLU A 175 -3.48 -9.59 15.29
CA GLU A 175 -2.02 -9.52 15.22
C GLU A 175 -1.55 -8.48 14.19
N VAL A 176 -2.18 -8.46 13.01
CA VAL A 176 -1.88 -7.47 11.97
C VAL A 176 -2.27 -6.06 12.41
N ALA A 177 -3.43 -5.89 13.06
CA ALA A 177 -3.85 -4.58 13.55
C ALA A 177 -2.84 -3.99 14.55
N GLU A 178 -2.32 -4.79 15.49
CA GLU A 178 -1.26 -4.35 16.40
C GLU A 178 0.07 -4.09 15.69
N ALA A 179 0.45 -4.95 14.74
CA ALA A 179 1.69 -4.78 13.99
C ALA A 179 1.69 -3.49 13.13
N VAL A 180 0.53 -3.09 12.62
CA VAL A 180 0.36 -1.82 11.88
C VAL A 180 0.74 -0.62 12.72
N VAL A 181 0.40 -0.62 14.02
CA VAL A 181 0.79 0.45 14.95
C VAL A 181 2.31 0.51 15.07
N ALA A 182 2.96 -0.62 15.37
CA ALA A 182 4.43 -0.67 15.51
C ALA A 182 5.15 -0.24 14.22
N TRP A 183 4.60 -0.62 13.07
CA TRP A 183 5.08 -0.18 11.76
C TRP A 183 4.93 1.32 11.55
N HIS A 184 3.79 1.91 11.93
CA HIS A 184 3.55 3.34 11.83
C HIS A 184 4.54 4.15 12.67
N ASP A 185 4.79 3.73 13.91
CA ASP A 185 5.76 4.35 14.81
C ASP A 185 7.21 4.25 14.32
N GLY A 186 7.46 3.47 13.27
CA GLY A 186 8.75 3.36 12.62
C GLY A 186 9.72 2.44 13.36
N TYR A 187 9.24 1.32 13.92
CA TYR A 187 10.12 0.24 14.41
C TYR A 187 11.15 -0.13 13.32
N SER A 188 12.34 0.43 13.49
CA SER A 188 13.54 0.32 12.64
C SER A 188 14.67 -0.24 13.49
N ASN A 189 14.39 -1.24 14.31
CA ASN A 189 15.45 -2.01 14.95
C ASN A 189 15.84 -3.07 13.95
N GLY A 190 17.13 -3.18 13.60
CA GLY A 190 17.70 -4.10 12.59
C GLY A 190 17.51 -5.60 12.85
N GLN A 191 16.38 -6.01 13.41
CA GLN A 191 15.81 -7.33 13.33
C GLN A 191 14.93 -7.41 12.08
N ASP A 192 15.33 -8.31 11.20
CA ASP A 192 14.54 -8.81 10.08
C ASP A 192 13.08 -9.02 10.52
N PRO A 193 12.07 -8.45 9.82
CA PRO A 193 10.68 -8.55 10.29
C PRO A 193 10.20 -9.98 10.18
N ARG A 194 10.27 -10.69 11.30
CA ARG A 194 9.38 -11.82 11.54
C ARG A 194 7.98 -11.22 11.62
N TRP A 195 7.13 -11.68 10.71
CA TRP A 195 5.67 -11.77 10.79
C TRP A 195 4.94 -10.83 11.77
N PRO A 196 3.88 -10.11 11.36
CA PRO A 196 3.06 -10.36 10.16
C PRO A 196 3.27 -9.36 9.01
N LEU A 197 4.20 -8.41 9.16
CA LEU A 197 4.47 -7.40 8.14
C LEU A 197 5.79 -7.69 7.44
N HIS A 198 5.76 -7.74 6.12
CA HIS A 198 6.92 -8.01 5.27
C HIS A 198 7.41 -6.70 4.64
N PRO A 199 8.64 -6.25 4.96
CA PRO A 199 9.20 -5.06 4.36
C PRO A 199 9.56 -5.33 2.90
N ILE A 200 9.46 -4.31 2.07
CA ILE A 200 10.15 -4.29 0.78
C ILE A 200 11.52 -3.66 1.03
N ALA A 201 12.59 -4.41 0.80
CA ALA A 201 13.95 -3.91 0.94
C ALA A 201 14.12 -2.60 0.14
N GLY A 202 14.30 -1.49 0.85
CA GLY A 202 14.59 -0.19 0.27
C GLY A 202 15.93 -0.23 -0.44
N GLY A 203 15.99 0.33 -1.65
CA GLY A 203 17.18 0.36 -2.50
C GLY A 203 18.30 1.25 -1.96
N HIS A 204 18.83 0.98 -0.78
CA HIS A 204 20.08 1.58 -0.26
C HIS A 204 21.33 1.19 -1.07
N GLY A 205 21.15 0.54 -2.23
CA GLY A 205 22.22 0.07 -3.10
C GLY A 205 21.95 0.29 -4.59
N VAL A 206 21.17 1.31 -4.97
CA VAL A 206 21.22 1.77 -6.37
C VAL A 206 22.51 2.56 -6.56
N THR A 207 23.60 1.86 -6.85
CA THR A 207 24.78 2.47 -7.48
C THR A 207 24.29 3.20 -8.74
N PRO A 208 24.58 4.49 -8.91
CA PRO A 208 24.34 5.16 -10.19
C PRO A 208 25.03 4.35 -11.28
N SER A 209 24.31 3.99 -12.34
CA SER A 209 24.93 3.46 -13.54
C SER A 209 25.86 4.53 -14.10
N SER A 210 27.15 4.43 -13.78
CA SER A 210 28.22 5.18 -14.40
C SER A 210 28.39 4.67 -15.83
N SER A 211 27.58 5.22 -16.74
CA SER A 211 27.77 5.09 -18.18
C SER A 211 28.96 5.96 -18.61
N VAL A 212 30.18 5.54 -18.26
CA VAL A 212 31.39 6.07 -18.90
C VAL A 212 31.69 5.16 -20.09
N PRO A 213 31.62 5.65 -21.34
CA PRO A 213 31.95 4.84 -22.50
C PRO A 213 33.44 4.50 -22.48
N HIS A 214 33.75 3.21 -22.50
CA HIS A 214 35.11 2.70 -22.62
C HIS A 214 35.61 2.99 -24.04
N ARG A 215 36.51 3.97 -24.18
CA ARG A 215 37.20 4.24 -25.44
C ARG A 215 38.43 3.34 -25.51
N SER A 216 38.37 2.27 -26.28
CA SER A 216 39.53 1.41 -26.53
C SER A 216 40.64 2.20 -27.25
N PRO A 217 41.92 2.02 -26.90
CA PRO A 217 43.01 2.58 -27.68
C PRO A 217 43.12 1.81 -28.99
N ARG A 218 43.18 2.54 -30.11
CA ARG A 218 43.55 1.99 -31.41
C ARG A 218 45.05 1.70 -31.40
N SER A 219 45.41 0.49 -31.80
CA SER A 219 46.74 0.15 -32.35
C SER A 219 46.69 0.29 -33.86
#